data_AF-A0A627C4S1-F1
#
_entry.id   AF-A0A627C4S1-F1
#
_cell.length_a   1.000
_cell.length_b   1.000
_cell.length_c   1.000
_cell.angle_alpha   90.00
_cell.angle_beta   90.00
_cell.angle_gamma   90.00
#
_symmetry.space_group_name_H-M   'P 1'
#
loop_
_entity.id
_entity.type
_entity.pdbx_description
1 polymer ?
#
loop_
_entity_poly.entity_id
_entity_poly.type
_entity_poly.pdbx_seq_one_letter_code
_entity_poly.pdbx_strand_id
1 'polypeptide(L)'
;MAAGFQAFNARGALTIDSTNKSIVTSQVLGMQRLIDVGYYIFGNNSIGNGQTLGFTGLNQWPTKEGIRWCQLLVDGTYCFPGAELYEQDRARFMISSNTTPLQSGYLDVFNASGQLVWSAASAGTMPRIQDFFNVPAGHDLGTAITLNTSFPNPWFCVSQCPGNISDDGTVAGYSGILIRRNNAQSFTLQYINRNQKNYTQAMGNNGIRIALASVTGY
;
A
#
# COMPACT_ATOMS: atom_id res chain seq x y z
N MET A 1 -26.51 20.67 22.52
CA MET A 1 -25.24 19.93 22.49
C MET A 1 -25.49 18.64 21.73
N ALA A 2 -24.92 18.46 20.55
CA ALA A 2 -24.93 17.15 19.91
C ALA A 2 -23.92 16.27 20.66
N ALA A 3 -24.39 15.24 21.36
CA ALA A 3 -23.53 14.27 22.02
C ALA A 3 -22.68 13.56 20.96
N GLY A 4 -21.39 13.39 21.23
CA GLY A 4 -20.48 12.67 20.33
C GLY A 4 -20.91 11.21 20.18
N PHE A 5 -20.75 10.66 18.98
CA PHE A 5 -20.96 9.23 18.70
C PHE A 5 -19.61 8.52 18.64
N GLN A 6 -19.52 7.40 19.36
CA GLN A 6 -18.39 6.49 19.27
C GLN A 6 -18.90 5.05 19.17
N ALA A 7 -18.31 4.27 18.28
CA ALA A 7 -18.57 2.84 18.16
C ALA A 7 -17.28 2.03 18.35
N PHE A 8 -17.37 0.97 19.14
CA PHE A 8 -16.24 0.09 19.46
C PHE A 8 -16.49 -1.30 18.88
N ASN A 9 -15.43 -2.00 18.49
CA ASN A 9 -15.53 -3.41 18.13
C ASN A 9 -15.62 -4.31 19.37
N ALA A 10 -15.84 -5.62 19.18
CA ALA A 10 -15.94 -6.59 20.27
C ALA A 10 -14.68 -6.72 21.16
N ARG A 11 -13.54 -6.15 20.72
CA ARG A 11 -12.28 -6.11 21.49
C ARG A 11 -12.07 -4.75 22.19
N GLY A 12 -13.06 -3.87 22.16
CA GLY A 12 -13.01 -2.54 22.78
C GLY A 12 -12.20 -1.50 22.01
N ALA A 13 -11.80 -1.78 20.76
CA ALA A 13 -11.10 -0.79 19.94
C ALA A 13 -12.10 0.17 19.29
N LEU A 14 -11.81 1.47 19.33
CA LEU A 14 -12.62 2.51 18.69
C LEU A 14 -12.57 2.34 17.16
N THR A 15 -13.75 2.29 16.54
CA THR A 15 -13.92 2.05 15.09
C THR A 15 -14.60 3.21 14.36
N ILE A 16 -15.46 3.95 15.05
CA ILE A 16 -16.13 5.14 14.53
C ILE A 16 -16.06 6.20 15.62
N ASP A 17 -15.63 7.40 15.25
CA ASP A 17 -15.65 8.57 16.12
C ASP A 17 -16.23 9.75 15.36
N SER A 18 -17.29 10.36 15.89
CA SER A 18 -17.94 11.53 15.30
C SER A 18 -17.04 12.75 15.10
N THR A 19 -15.86 12.79 15.72
CA THR A 19 -14.86 13.85 15.55
C THR A 19 -13.92 13.61 14.36
N ASN A 20 -13.86 12.39 13.82
CA ASN A 20 -12.96 12.00 12.75
C ASN A 20 -13.72 11.53 11.52
N LYS A 21 -13.51 12.20 10.38
CA LYS A 21 -14.07 11.74 9.10
C LYS A 21 -13.39 10.47 8.63
N SER A 22 -14.19 9.49 8.27
CA SER A 22 -13.73 8.17 7.83
C SER A 22 -12.98 8.26 6.50
N ILE A 23 -12.00 7.37 6.33
CA ILE A 23 -11.29 7.18 5.06
C ILE A 23 -12.07 6.16 4.23
N VAL A 24 -12.47 6.55 3.02
CA VAL A 24 -13.16 5.70 2.05
C VAL A 24 -12.38 5.65 0.75
N THR A 25 -12.56 4.58 -0.02
CA THR A 25 -12.05 4.45 -1.39
C THR A 25 -12.62 5.58 -2.24
N SER A 26 -11.71 6.39 -2.78
CA SER A 26 -12.04 7.44 -3.73
C SER A 26 -12.12 6.89 -5.14
N GLN A 27 -11.20 6.00 -5.50
CA GLN A 27 -11.08 5.45 -6.83
C GLN A 27 -10.36 4.10 -6.81
N VAL A 28 -10.84 3.17 -7.63
CA VAL A 28 -10.10 1.97 -8.02
C VAL A 28 -9.60 2.18 -9.44
N LEU A 29 -8.33 1.86 -9.65
CA LEU A 29 -7.57 2.18 -10.84
C LEU A 29 -7.01 0.89 -11.42
N GLY A 30 -7.37 0.62 -12.67
CA GLY A 30 -6.64 -0.35 -13.47
C GLY A 30 -5.20 0.14 -13.69
N MET A 31 -4.29 -0.81 -13.91
CA MET A 31 -2.94 -0.46 -14.33
C MET A 31 -2.98 0.13 -15.74
N GLN A 32 -2.36 1.29 -15.92
CA GLN A 32 -2.12 1.87 -17.23
C GLN A 32 -0.87 1.26 -17.88
N ARG A 33 -0.65 1.55 -19.16
CA ARG A 33 0.62 1.15 -19.81
C ARG A 33 1.80 1.78 -19.06
N LEU A 34 2.74 0.92 -18.67
CA LEU A 34 3.97 1.33 -18.01
C LEU A 34 4.92 2.00 -19.01
N ILE A 35 5.77 2.87 -18.49
CA ILE A 35 6.85 3.53 -19.25
C ILE A 35 8.20 2.94 -18.82
N ASP A 36 9.19 3.02 -19.71
CA ASP A 36 10.58 2.63 -19.45
C ASP A 36 10.73 1.21 -18.88
N VAL A 37 9.93 0.28 -19.40
CA VAL A 37 9.95 -1.13 -18.98
C VAL A 37 11.34 -1.72 -19.25
N GLY A 38 11.94 -2.29 -18.20
CA GLY A 38 13.26 -2.91 -18.25
C GLY A 38 14.42 -1.93 -18.26
N TYR A 39 14.18 -0.62 -18.07
CA TYR A 39 15.24 0.39 -18.07
C TYR A 39 16.16 0.27 -16.84
N TYR A 40 15.60 0.05 -15.64
CA TYR A 40 16.40 -0.16 -14.44
C TYR A 40 16.65 -1.63 -14.15
N ILE A 41 17.92 -2.01 -14.18
CA ILE A 41 18.38 -3.34 -13.83
C ILE A 41 18.95 -3.35 -12.41
N PHE A 42 18.32 -4.15 -11.55
CA PHE A 42 18.77 -4.37 -10.19
C PHE A 42 19.84 -5.46 -10.13
N GLY A 43 20.75 -5.32 -9.17
CA GLY A 43 21.78 -6.32 -8.92
C GLY A 43 21.21 -7.63 -8.38
N ASN A 44 22.10 -8.55 -8.02
CA ASN A 44 21.70 -9.87 -7.56
C ASN A 44 20.81 -9.79 -6.30
N ASN A 45 19.63 -10.38 -6.38
CA ASN A 45 18.65 -10.48 -5.31
C ASN A 45 17.75 -11.70 -5.57
N SER A 46 16.91 -12.08 -4.60
CA SER A 46 16.12 -13.32 -4.67
C SER A 46 14.74 -13.16 -5.34
N ILE A 47 14.35 -11.93 -5.70
CA ILE A 47 13.02 -11.62 -6.22
C ILE A 47 13.03 -11.45 -7.74
N GLY A 48 13.85 -10.54 -8.26
CA GLY A 48 13.88 -10.20 -9.68
C GLY A 48 14.81 -9.02 -9.98
N ASN A 49 15.28 -8.92 -11.22
CA ASN A 49 16.32 -7.99 -11.63
C ASN A 49 15.80 -6.69 -12.28
N GLY A 50 14.49 -6.45 -12.27
CA GLY A 50 13.89 -5.23 -12.83
C GLY A 50 13.61 -5.27 -14.35
N GLN A 51 14.03 -6.32 -15.08
CA GLN A 51 13.83 -6.40 -16.55
C GLN A 51 12.37 -6.32 -17.00
N THR A 52 11.42 -6.74 -16.16
CA THR A 52 9.98 -6.70 -16.45
C THR A 52 9.27 -5.52 -15.82
N LEU A 53 9.98 -4.68 -15.06
CA LEU A 53 9.39 -3.55 -14.36
C LEU A 53 9.44 -2.28 -15.20
N GLY A 54 8.37 -1.50 -15.16
CA GLY A 54 8.32 -0.14 -15.69
C GLY A 54 7.59 0.79 -14.74
N PHE A 55 7.74 2.10 -14.94
CA PHE A 55 7.08 3.09 -14.10
C PHE A 55 5.61 3.19 -14.43
N THR A 56 4.81 3.44 -13.41
CA THR A 56 3.45 3.91 -13.62
C THR A 56 3.44 5.26 -14.32
N GLY A 57 2.60 5.42 -15.34
CA GLY A 57 2.44 6.70 -16.02
C GLY A 57 1.92 7.82 -15.10
N LEU A 58 2.10 9.08 -15.51
CA LEU A 58 1.74 10.27 -14.72
C LEU A 58 0.28 10.26 -14.20
N ASN A 59 -0.63 9.61 -14.91
CA ASN A 59 -2.06 9.55 -14.56
C ASN A 59 -2.45 8.33 -13.72
N GLN A 60 -1.52 7.43 -13.39
CA GLN A 60 -1.81 6.28 -12.53
C GLN A 60 -2.16 6.71 -11.10
N TRP A 61 -1.61 7.84 -10.65
CA TRP A 61 -1.88 8.43 -9.34
C TRP A 61 -2.40 9.86 -9.52
N PRO A 62 -3.67 10.03 -9.96
CA PRO A 62 -4.22 11.32 -10.37
C PRO A 62 -4.25 12.35 -9.22
N THR A 63 -4.13 11.90 -7.97
CA THR A 63 -4.01 12.76 -6.80
C THR A 63 -2.73 12.43 -6.02
N LYS A 64 -2.07 13.49 -5.51
CA LYS A 64 -1.01 13.34 -4.49
C LYS A 64 -1.59 13.14 -3.09
N GLU A 65 -2.87 13.46 -2.91
CA GLU A 65 -3.59 13.32 -1.64
C GLU A 65 -4.22 11.93 -1.50
N GLY A 66 -4.24 11.41 -0.28
CA GLY A 66 -4.82 10.13 0.08
C GLY A 66 -3.80 9.00 0.30
N ILE A 67 -4.31 7.87 0.77
CA ILE A 67 -3.54 6.64 0.97
C ILE A 67 -3.60 5.81 -0.31
N ARG A 68 -2.43 5.38 -0.79
CA ARG A 68 -2.29 4.56 -1.99
C ARG A 68 -2.17 3.10 -1.64
N TRP A 69 -2.93 2.29 -2.34
CA TRP A 69 -2.99 0.85 -2.17
C TRP A 69 -2.67 0.15 -3.48
N CYS A 70 -2.03 -1.01 -3.39
CA CYS A 70 -1.76 -1.88 -4.51
C CYS A 70 -2.16 -3.31 -4.13
N GLN A 71 -2.65 -4.06 -5.11
CA GLN A 71 -2.87 -5.49 -4.98
C GLN A 71 -2.26 -6.18 -6.19
N LEU A 72 -1.32 -7.10 -5.94
CA LEU A 72 -0.76 -7.98 -6.97
C LEU A 72 -1.76 -9.10 -7.27
N LEU A 73 -2.02 -9.33 -8.55
CA LEU A 73 -3.09 -10.22 -9.03
C LEU A 73 -2.57 -11.59 -9.50
N VAL A 74 -1.29 -11.67 -9.84
CA VAL A 74 -0.69 -12.85 -10.49
C VAL A 74 0.43 -13.40 -9.63
N ASP A 75 0.40 -14.72 -9.41
CA ASP A 75 1.43 -15.41 -8.65
C ASP A 75 2.76 -15.41 -9.40
N GLY A 76 3.86 -15.22 -8.68
CA GLY A 76 5.20 -15.05 -9.23
C GLY A 76 5.57 -13.60 -9.54
N THR A 77 4.60 -12.69 -9.66
CA THR A 77 4.84 -11.27 -9.95
C THR A 77 5.52 -10.55 -8.80
N TYR A 78 6.30 -9.53 -9.14
CA TYR A 78 6.91 -8.64 -8.17
C TYR A 78 6.79 -7.16 -8.57
N CYS A 79 7.06 -6.27 -7.62
CA CYS A 79 7.08 -4.84 -7.84
C CYS A 79 8.10 -4.16 -6.90
N PHE A 80 8.44 -2.92 -7.24
CA PHE A 80 9.19 -2.01 -6.39
C PHE A 80 8.30 -0.79 -6.06
N PRO A 81 7.31 -0.97 -5.16
CA PRO A 81 6.19 -0.04 -5.02
C PRO A 81 6.59 1.36 -4.55
N GLY A 82 7.62 1.46 -3.70
CA GLY A 82 8.12 2.77 -3.25
C GLY A 82 8.80 3.59 -4.34
N ALA A 83 9.28 2.95 -5.42
CA ALA A 83 9.82 3.59 -6.61
C ALA A 83 8.82 3.61 -7.78
N GLU A 84 7.55 3.30 -7.53
CA GLU A 84 6.48 3.26 -8.53
C GLU A 84 6.73 2.34 -9.74
N LEU A 85 7.52 1.28 -9.56
CA LEU A 85 7.82 0.29 -10.58
C LEU A 85 7.01 -1.01 -10.38
N TYR A 86 6.36 -1.48 -11.43
CA TYR A 86 5.49 -2.67 -11.39
C TYR A 86 5.65 -3.50 -12.66
N GLU A 87 5.17 -4.75 -12.66
CA GLU A 87 5.02 -5.54 -13.88
C GLU A 87 3.70 -5.22 -14.59
N GLN A 88 3.75 -5.08 -15.92
CA GLN A 88 2.61 -4.70 -16.75
C GLN A 88 1.41 -5.66 -16.58
N ASP A 89 0.25 -5.07 -16.31
CA ASP A 89 -1.04 -5.76 -16.14
C ASP A 89 -1.06 -6.83 -15.02
N ARG A 90 -0.16 -6.73 -14.04
CA ARG A 90 -0.08 -7.67 -12.91
C ARG A 90 -0.56 -7.12 -11.56
N ALA A 91 -0.97 -5.86 -11.53
CA ALA A 91 -1.50 -5.23 -10.33
C ALA A 91 -2.70 -4.34 -10.62
N ARG A 92 -3.46 -4.03 -9.57
CA ARG A 92 -4.45 -2.96 -9.57
C ARG A 92 -4.22 -2.04 -8.38
N PHE A 93 -4.72 -0.82 -8.51
CA PHE A 93 -4.43 0.26 -7.58
C PHE A 93 -5.71 0.82 -7.00
N MET A 94 -5.60 1.42 -5.82
CA MET A 94 -6.72 2.08 -5.18
C MET A 94 -6.21 3.28 -4.40
N ILE A 95 -6.98 4.36 -4.41
CA ILE A 95 -6.77 5.53 -3.57
C ILE A 95 -7.91 5.59 -2.57
N SER A 96 -7.58 5.86 -1.31
CA SER A 96 -8.58 6.12 -0.27
C SER A 96 -8.29 7.45 0.41
N SER A 97 -9.32 8.26 0.68
CA SER A 97 -9.18 9.58 1.27
C SER A 97 -10.30 9.87 2.28
N ASN A 98 -10.01 10.72 3.26
CA ASN A 98 -11.02 11.33 4.12
C ASN A 98 -11.69 12.56 3.47
N THR A 99 -11.18 13.07 2.35
CA THR A 99 -11.80 14.18 1.62
C THR A 99 -12.92 13.73 0.68
N THR A 100 -12.94 12.46 0.29
CA THR A 100 -13.99 11.87 -0.55
C THR A 100 -15.38 12.05 0.10
N PRO A 101 -16.39 12.49 -0.67
CA PRO A 101 -17.76 12.60 -0.17
C PRO A 101 -18.31 11.24 0.27
N LEU A 102 -19.00 11.22 1.41
CA LEU A 102 -19.73 10.05 1.87
C LEU A 102 -21.15 10.07 1.30
N GLN A 103 -21.67 8.92 0.95
CA GLN A 103 -23.09 8.72 0.68
C GLN A 103 -23.82 8.50 2.01
N SER A 104 -24.87 9.30 2.25
CA SER A 104 -25.82 9.13 3.34
C SER A 104 -26.65 7.85 3.13
N GLY A 105 -27.07 7.22 4.22
CA GLY A 105 -27.82 5.96 4.16
C GLY A 105 -28.66 5.71 5.41
N TYR A 106 -28.90 4.44 5.71
CA TYR A 106 -29.77 4.04 6.83
C TYR A 106 -29.21 4.37 8.22
N LEU A 107 -27.88 4.42 8.36
CA LEU A 107 -27.21 4.80 9.59
C LEU A 107 -26.08 5.77 9.27
N ASP A 108 -26.25 7.01 9.73
CA ASP A 108 -25.34 8.12 9.49
C ASP A 108 -24.82 8.68 10.82
N VAL A 109 -23.55 9.08 10.81
CA VAL A 109 -22.91 9.75 11.94
C VAL A 109 -22.44 11.12 11.46
N PHE A 110 -22.90 12.15 12.14
CA PHE A 110 -22.55 13.53 11.88
C PHE A 110 -21.63 14.06 12.98
N ASN A 111 -20.72 14.98 12.61
CA ASN A 111 -19.94 15.72 13.60
C ASN A 111 -20.75 16.86 14.22
N ALA A 112 -20.15 17.56 15.19
CA ALA A 112 -20.79 18.70 15.87
C ALA A 112 -21.16 19.86 14.94
N SER A 113 -20.56 19.95 13.75
CA SER A 113 -20.85 20.93 12.71
C SER A 113 -21.93 20.48 11.71
N GLY A 114 -22.54 19.31 11.92
CA GLY A 114 -23.56 18.75 11.03
C GLY A 114 -23.01 18.14 9.73
N GLN A 115 -21.70 17.90 9.65
CA GLN A 115 -21.08 17.25 8.49
C GLN A 115 -21.13 15.73 8.65
N LEU A 116 -21.49 15.01 7.57
CA LEU A 116 -21.47 13.55 7.55
C LEU A 116 -20.02 13.04 7.61
N VAL A 117 -19.69 12.27 8.66
CA VAL A 117 -18.32 11.76 8.92
C VAL A 117 -18.21 10.23 8.81
N TRP A 118 -19.32 9.52 8.91
CA TRP A 118 -19.42 8.09 8.64
C TRP A 118 -20.85 7.75 8.21
N SER A 119 -21.01 6.78 7.31
CA SER A 119 -22.31 6.22 6.96
C SER A 119 -22.19 4.72 6.67
N ALA A 120 -23.21 3.95 7.05
CA ALA A 120 -23.32 2.54 6.69
C ALA A 120 -23.32 2.32 5.18
N ALA A 121 -23.92 3.24 4.39
CA ALA A 121 -23.91 3.15 2.93
C ALA A 121 -22.49 3.25 2.34
N SER A 122 -21.62 4.04 3.00
CA SER A 122 -20.21 4.21 2.59
C SER A 122 -19.27 3.22 3.28
N ALA A 123 -19.74 2.42 4.23
CA ALA A 123 -18.87 1.57 5.05
C ALA A 123 -18.21 0.43 4.25
N GLY A 124 -18.82 0.00 3.15
CA GLY A 124 -18.27 -1.02 2.24
C GLY A 124 -17.05 -0.55 1.47
N THR A 125 -16.93 0.75 1.21
CA THR A 125 -15.78 1.32 0.49
C THR A 125 -14.64 1.71 1.43
N MET A 126 -14.72 1.42 2.73
CA MET A 126 -13.64 1.72 3.68
C MET A 126 -12.60 0.59 3.69
N PRO A 127 -11.30 0.87 3.45
CA PRO A 127 -10.26 -0.12 3.66
C PRO A 127 -10.23 -0.59 5.11
N ARG A 128 -10.33 -1.90 5.33
CA ARG A 128 -10.28 -2.53 6.65
C ARG A 128 -8.92 -3.19 6.82
N ILE A 129 -8.09 -2.62 7.69
CA ILE A 129 -6.81 -3.24 8.02
C ILE A 129 -7.07 -4.54 8.79
N GLN A 130 -6.63 -5.66 8.23
CA GLN A 130 -6.81 -6.98 8.82
C GLN A 130 -5.47 -7.61 9.20
N ASP A 131 -4.37 -7.18 8.56
CA ASP A 131 -3.05 -7.75 8.80
C ASP A 131 -1.93 -6.77 8.42
N PHE A 132 -0.68 -7.19 8.56
CA PHE A 132 0.51 -6.44 8.17
C PHE A 132 1.54 -7.37 7.54
N PHE A 133 2.25 -6.89 6.51
CA PHE A 133 3.61 -7.41 6.29
C PHE A 133 4.47 -6.92 7.44
N ASN A 134 4.75 -7.82 8.39
CA ASN A 134 5.48 -7.53 9.60
C ASN A 134 6.90 -8.11 9.52
N VAL A 135 7.86 -7.25 9.17
CA VAL A 135 9.28 -7.58 9.28
C VAL A 135 9.70 -7.34 10.72
N PRO A 136 10.17 -8.37 11.46
CA PRO A 136 10.51 -8.22 12.86
C PRO A 136 11.73 -7.30 13.04
N ALA A 137 11.81 -6.65 14.20
CA ALA A 137 13.04 -5.97 14.62
C ALA A 137 14.20 -6.97 14.66
N GLY A 138 15.41 -6.54 14.30
CA GLY A 138 16.57 -7.44 14.19
C GLY A 138 16.73 -8.15 12.85
N HIS A 139 15.70 -8.25 12.01
CA HIS A 139 15.83 -8.85 10.67
C HIS A 139 16.39 -7.81 9.69
N ASP A 140 17.58 -8.06 9.15
CA ASP A 140 18.11 -7.28 8.03
C ASP A 140 17.42 -7.69 6.73
N LEU A 141 16.52 -6.82 6.25
CA LEU A 141 15.75 -7.05 5.04
C LEU A 141 16.61 -6.98 3.77
N GLY A 142 17.90 -6.67 3.85
CA GLY A 142 18.86 -6.97 2.78
C GLY A 142 18.85 -8.45 2.39
N THR A 143 18.50 -9.33 3.34
CA THR A 143 18.14 -10.73 3.09
C THR A 143 16.62 -10.89 3.03
N ALA A 144 16.15 -11.59 2.00
CA ALA A 144 14.73 -11.77 1.77
C ALA A 144 14.04 -12.53 2.91
N ILE A 145 12.78 -12.17 3.16
CA ILE A 145 11.89 -12.85 4.10
C ILE A 145 10.57 -13.17 3.41
N THR A 146 10.04 -14.36 3.66
CA THR A 146 8.71 -14.74 3.21
C THR A 146 7.72 -14.60 4.36
N LEU A 147 6.62 -13.88 4.11
CA LEU A 147 5.58 -13.57 5.06
C LEU A 147 4.25 -14.15 4.55
N ASN A 148 3.47 -14.70 5.47
CA ASN A 148 2.12 -15.16 5.17
C ASN A 148 1.10 -14.16 5.70
N THR A 149 -0.01 -14.00 4.98
CA THR A 149 -1.11 -13.10 5.34
C THR A 149 -2.30 -13.92 5.81
N SER A 150 -3.04 -13.40 6.78
CA SER A 150 -4.21 -14.05 7.38
C SER A 150 -5.44 -14.14 6.47
N PHE A 151 -5.40 -13.46 5.32
CA PHE A 151 -6.46 -13.47 4.31
C PHE A 151 -5.86 -13.37 2.90
N PRO A 152 -6.55 -13.91 1.88
CA PRO A 152 -6.04 -13.92 0.51
C PRO A 152 -6.16 -12.57 -0.18
N ASN A 153 -5.27 -12.31 -1.14
CA ASN A 153 -5.25 -11.14 -2.01
C ASN A 153 -5.34 -9.81 -1.23
N PRO A 154 -4.43 -9.54 -0.30
CA PRO A 154 -4.47 -8.28 0.44
C PRO A 154 -4.13 -7.08 -0.45
N TRP A 155 -4.79 -5.95 -0.20
CA TRP A 155 -4.32 -4.64 -0.63
C TRP A 155 -3.22 -4.17 0.33
N PHE A 156 -1.99 -3.99 -0.14
CA PHE A 156 -0.91 -3.45 0.70
C PHE A 156 -0.76 -1.95 0.50
N CYS A 157 -0.43 -1.24 1.58
CA CYS A 157 -0.28 0.21 1.58
C CYS A 157 1.04 0.63 0.92
N VAL A 158 0.97 1.12 -0.31
CA VAL A 158 2.13 1.62 -1.07
C VAL A 158 2.76 2.81 -0.36
N SER A 159 1.97 3.66 0.28
CA SER A 159 2.45 4.82 1.04
C SER A 159 3.34 4.44 2.25
N GLN A 160 3.35 3.18 2.67
CA GLN A 160 4.23 2.65 3.72
C GLN A 160 5.43 1.88 3.16
N CYS A 161 5.57 1.79 1.83
CA CYS A 161 6.67 1.10 1.18
C CYS A 161 7.81 2.09 0.91
N PRO A 162 8.98 1.95 1.56
CA PRO A 162 10.16 2.74 1.24
C PRO A 162 10.69 2.35 -0.15
N GLY A 163 11.04 3.36 -0.93
CA GLY A 163 11.67 3.17 -2.23
C GLY A 163 12.06 4.49 -2.86
N ASN A 164 13.18 4.47 -3.56
CA ASN A 164 13.59 5.56 -4.43
C ASN A 164 14.54 5.04 -5.52
N ILE A 165 14.49 5.69 -6.67
CA ILE A 165 15.45 5.53 -7.77
C ILE A 165 15.92 6.93 -8.18
N SER A 166 17.21 7.04 -8.48
CA SER A 166 17.84 8.26 -8.98
C SER A 166 18.90 7.88 -10.01
N ASP A 167 19.02 8.62 -11.09
CA ASP A 167 20.14 8.50 -12.02
C ASP A 167 20.60 9.87 -12.53
N ASP A 168 21.82 9.91 -13.05
CA ASP A 168 22.42 11.08 -13.73
C ASP A 168 22.61 10.85 -15.23
N GLY A 169 21.91 9.85 -15.81
CA GLY A 169 22.09 9.39 -17.18
C GLY A 169 23.28 8.44 -17.41
N THR A 170 24.16 8.23 -16.42
CA THR A 170 25.31 7.31 -16.52
C THR A 170 25.34 6.28 -15.38
N VAL A 171 24.99 6.67 -14.16
CA VAL A 171 25.00 5.85 -12.96
C VAL A 171 23.64 5.92 -12.29
N ALA A 172 23.02 4.75 -12.08
CA ALA A 172 21.81 4.62 -11.28
C ALA A 172 22.13 4.34 -9.81
N GLY A 173 21.37 4.96 -8.92
CA GLY A 173 21.26 4.65 -7.50
C GLY A 173 19.82 4.29 -7.17
N TYR A 174 19.65 3.30 -6.30
CA TYR A 174 18.33 2.88 -5.83
C TYR A 174 18.41 2.30 -4.43
N SER A 175 17.32 2.40 -3.68
CA SER A 175 17.17 1.75 -2.38
C SER A 175 15.70 1.60 -2.01
N GLY A 176 15.31 0.45 -1.47
CA GLY A 176 13.95 0.20 -1.01
C GLY A 176 13.48 -1.23 -1.14
N ILE A 177 12.20 -1.46 -0.82
CA ILE A 177 11.62 -2.81 -0.71
C ILE A 177 11.03 -3.27 -2.04
N LEU A 178 11.52 -4.41 -2.52
CA LEU A 178 10.82 -5.26 -3.48
C LEU A 178 9.78 -6.12 -2.77
N ILE A 179 8.63 -6.29 -3.38
CA ILE A 179 7.56 -7.18 -2.92
C ILE A 179 7.24 -8.16 -4.04
N ARG A 180 7.32 -9.46 -3.76
CA ARG A 180 6.90 -10.53 -4.65
C ARG A 180 5.67 -11.22 -4.08
N ARG A 181 4.69 -11.49 -4.94
CA ARG A 181 3.58 -12.40 -4.64
C ARG A 181 4.01 -13.83 -4.99
N ASN A 182 4.06 -14.70 -4.00
CA ASN A 182 4.30 -16.14 -4.22
C ASN A 182 2.99 -16.85 -4.53
N ASN A 183 1.95 -16.52 -3.76
CA ASN A 183 0.57 -16.94 -3.97
C ASN A 183 -0.39 -15.95 -3.28
N ALA A 184 -1.69 -16.25 -3.25
CA ALA A 184 -2.72 -15.38 -2.65
C ALA A 184 -2.49 -14.99 -1.19
N GLN A 185 -1.75 -15.78 -0.40
CA GLN A 185 -1.49 -15.52 1.02
C GLN A 185 -0.01 -15.50 1.39
N SER A 186 0.90 -15.59 0.41
CA SER A 186 2.34 -15.66 0.67
C SER A 186 3.09 -14.67 -0.19
N PHE A 187 3.92 -13.86 0.45
CA PHE A 187 4.67 -12.78 -0.18
C PHE A 187 6.12 -12.77 0.30
N THR A 188 7.05 -12.50 -0.60
CA THR A 188 8.47 -12.34 -0.26
C THR A 188 8.87 -10.87 -0.37
N LEU A 189 9.49 -10.35 0.68
CA LEU A 189 10.00 -8.99 0.74
C LEU A 189 11.53 -9.03 0.78
N GLN A 190 12.17 -8.12 0.06
CA GLN A 190 13.62 -7.90 0.16
C GLN A 190 13.92 -6.42 -0.08
N TYR A 191 14.76 -5.83 0.75
CA TYR A 191 15.30 -4.49 0.54
C TYR A 191 16.52 -4.59 -0.36
N ILE A 192 16.49 -3.90 -1.49
CA ILE A 192 17.63 -3.80 -2.42
C ILE A 192 18.26 -2.41 -2.30
N ASN A 193 19.56 -2.29 -2.56
CA ASN A 193 20.21 -1.00 -2.70
C ASN A 193 21.43 -1.04 -3.63
N ARG A 194 21.71 0.10 -4.26
CA ARG A 194 22.96 0.39 -4.99
C ARG A 194 23.21 1.89 -4.93
N ASN A 195 24.43 2.29 -4.59
CA ASN A 195 24.84 3.71 -4.49
C ASN A 195 23.94 4.56 -3.57
N GLN A 196 23.18 3.92 -2.68
CA GLN A 196 22.26 4.51 -1.72
C GLN A 196 22.26 3.67 -0.44
N LYS A 197 21.65 4.18 0.64
CA LYS A 197 21.63 3.53 1.96
C LYS A 197 21.07 2.10 1.87
N ASN A 198 21.76 1.16 2.51
CA ASN A 198 21.24 -0.19 2.73
C ASN A 198 20.13 -0.19 3.79
N TYR A 199 19.50 -1.34 4.01
CA TYR A 199 18.38 -1.46 4.95
C TYR A 199 18.73 -1.01 6.37
N THR A 200 19.84 -1.50 6.93
CA THR A 200 20.24 -1.18 8.30
C THR A 200 20.62 0.29 8.48
N GLN A 201 21.14 0.95 7.44
CA GLN A 201 21.40 2.39 7.45
C GLN A 201 20.12 3.24 7.32
N ALA A 202 19.09 2.74 6.63
CA ALA A 202 17.85 3.46 6.39
C ALA A 202 16.83 3.27 7.54
N MET A 203 16.69 2.04 8.03
CA MET A 203 15.68 1.65 9.03
C MET A 203 16.26 1.39 10.42
N GLY A 204 17.58 1.29 10.52
CA GLY A 204 18.23 0.88 11.77
C GLY A 204 17.89 -0.56 12.11
N ASN A 205 17.63 -0.81 13.40
CA ASN A 205 17.17 -2.10 13.90
C ASN A 205 15.65 -2.19 14.06
N ASN A 206 14.92 -1.17 13.59
CA ASN A 206 13.48 -1.11 13.71
C ASN A 206 12.87 -1.97 12.61
N GLY A 207 12.01 -2.92 12.98
CA GLY A 207 11.22 -3.67 12.01
C GLY A 207 10.30 -2.76 11.20
N ILE A 208 9.81 -3.24 10.06
CA ILE A 208 8.85 -2.50 9.23
C ILE A 208 7.47 -3.19 9.23
N ARG A 209 6.41 -2.38 9.26
CA ARG A 209 5.02 -2.83 9.15
C ARG A 209 4.32 -2.12 8.02
N ILE A 210 3.94 -2.88 6.99
CA ILE A 210 3.13 -2.40 5.86
C ILE A 210 1.72 -2.94 6.05
N ALA A 211 0.73 -2.06 6.14
CA ALA A 211 -0.66 -2.41 6.39
C ALA A 211 -1.26 -3.18 5.21
N LEU A 212 -2.04 -4.22 5.54
CA LEU A 212 -2.79 -5.05 4.62
C LEU A 212 -4.29 -4.86 4.87
N ALA A 213 -5.00 -4.46 3.82
CA ALA A 213 -6.42 -4.17 3.88
C ALA A 213 -7.24 -5.12 3.01
N SER A 214 -8.47 -5.36 3.44
CA SER A 214 -9.56 -5.79 2.58
C SER A 214 -10.50 -4.61 2.33
N VAL A 215 -11.19 -4.61 1.19
CA VAL A 215 -12.19 -3.60 0.84
C VAL A 215 -13.40 -4.36 0.32
N THR A 216 -14.56 -4.15 0.94
CA THR A 216 -15.76 -4.88 0.54
C THR A 216 -16.16 -4.46 -0.87
N GLY A 217 -16.29 -5.43 -1.78
CA GLY A 217 -16.65 -5.19 -3.17
C GLY A 217 -15.48 -4.99 -4.14
N TYR A 218 -14.23 -5.13 -3.68
CA TYR A 218 -13.03 -5.06 -4.53
C TYR A 218 -12.04 -6.18 -4.32
#